data_AF-U6RQJ1-F1
#
_entry.id   AF-U6RQJ1-F1
#
_cell.length_a   1.000
_cell.length_b   1.000
_cell.length_c   1.000
_cell.angle_alpha   90.00
_cell.angle_beta   90.00
_cell.angle_gamma   90.00
#
_symmetry.space_group_name_H-M   'P 1'
#
loop_
_entity.id
_entity.type
_entity.pdbx_description
1 polymer ?
#
loop_
_entity_poly.entity_id
_entity_poly.type
_entity_poly.pdbx_seq_one_letter_code
_entity_poly.pdbx_strand_id
1 'polypeptide(L)'
;MEDMTGYMTINGKDAWTDYGAYLCEVSATEHVNMDELRKMPKMKPYTAVSFRERNGEQLPDVLPVPCFEAIDRTLQFMVTGDTEASLESRYSALLTALKSGWLVFGLKGMRDYRMHLSEPQVPAWYPRPTAQGKYACIFKAKFREPEPSI
;
A
#
# COMPACT_ATOMS: atom_id res chain seq x y z
N MET A 1 -23.16 0.65 -1.62
CA MET A 1 -21.69 0.76 -1.78
C MET A 1 -21.46 1.34 -3.16
N GLU A 2 -20.66 2.40 -3.24
CA GLU A 2 -20.37 3.05 -4.52
C GLU A 2 -19.51 2.15 -5.40
N ASP A 3 -19.61 2.34 -6.72
CA ASP A 3 -18.81 1.63 -7.70
C ASP A 3 -17.37 2.19 -7.69
N MET A 4 -16.40 1.35 -7.36
CA MET A 4 -14.99 1.70 -7.27
C MET A 4 -14.18 1.26 -8.51
N THR A 5 -14.87 0.93 -9.61
CA THR A 5 -14.22 0.58 -10.87
C THR A 5 -13.28 1.70 -11.34
N GLY A 6 -12.04 1.33 -11.69
CA GLY A 6 -11.02 2.21 -12.21
C GLY A 6 -10.30 3.06 -11.16
N TYR A 7 -10.59 2.88 -9.86
CA TYR A 7 -9.92 3.63 -8.79
C TYR A 7 -8.55 3.05 -8.42
N MET A 8 -8.41 1.73 -8.44
CA MET A 8 -7.18 1.03 -8.12
C MET A 8 -6.98 -0.15 -9.04
N THR A 9 -5.79 -0.25 -9.61
CA THR A 9 -5.36 -1.42 -10.37
C THR A 9 -4.17 -2.08 -9.68
N ILE A 10 -4.07 -3.40 -9.82
CA ILE A 10 -2.94 -4.21 -9.36
C ILE A 10 -2.46 -5.01 -10.58
N ASN A 11 -1.22 -4.74 -11.02
CA ASN A 11 -0.65 -5.33 -12.23
C ASN A 11 -1.55 -5.17 -13.47
N GLY A 12 -2.17 -3.99 -13.60
CA GLY A 12 -3.06 -3.64 -14.71
C GLY A 12 -4.47 -4.23 -14.65
N LYS A 13 -4.79 -5.03 -13.62
CA LYS A 13 -6.17 -5.53 -13.36
C LYS A 13 -6.88 -4.64 -12.38
N ASP A 14 -8.18 -4.43 -12.58
CA ASP A 14 -8.95 -3.56 -11.70
C ASP A 14 -9.29 -4.28 -10.39
N ALA A 15 -8.92 -3.67 -9.26
CA ALA A 15 -9.06 -4.32 -7.98
C ALA A 15 -10.53 -4.56 -7.59
N TRP A 16 -11.42 -3.66 -8.02
CA TRP A 16 -12.82 -3.73 -7.70
C TRP A 16 -13.54 -4.80 -8.52
N THR A 17 -13.34 -4.85 -9.84
CA THR A 17 -14.02 -5.84 -10.69
C THR A 17 -13.41 -7.24 -10.59
N ASP A 18 -12.09 -7.36 -10.51
CA ASP A 18 -11.43 -8.67 -10.48
C ASP A 18 -11.44 -9.31 -9.09
N TYR A 19 -11.39 -8.50 -8.04
CA TYR A 19 -11.24 -9.00 -6.66
C TYR A 19 -12.31 -8.50 -5.69
N GLY A 20 -13.23 -7.60 -6.09
CA GLY A 20 -14.15 -6.98 -5.15
C GLY A 20 -13.45 -6.18 -4.06
N ALA A 21 -12.23 -5.69 -4.36
CA ALA A 21 -11.30 -5.11 -3.40
C ALA A 21 -11.09 -3.61 -3.63
N TYR A 22 -10.93 -2.86 -2.55
CA TYR A 22 -10.62 -1.44 -2.60
C TYR A 22 -9.88 -1.01 -1.32
N LEU A 23 -9.22 0.15 -1.37
CA LEU A 23 -8.60 0.73 -0.17
C LEU A 23 -9.68 1.35 0.72
N CYS A 24 -9.69 0.98 2.00
CA CYS A 24 -10.69 1.44 2.95
C CYS A 24 -10.06 2.09 4.18
N GLU A 25 -10.80 3.02 4.78
CA GLU A 25 -10.49 3.63 6.08
C GLU A 25 -11.48 3.09 7.13
N VAL A 26 -11.05 2.94 8.39
CA VAL A 26 -11.95 2.40 9.45
C VAL A 26 -12.92 3.47 9.94
N SER A 27 -12.51 4.73 9.91
CA SER A 27 -13.35 5.88 10.28
C SER A 27 -13.38 6.94 9.18
N ALA A 28 -14.45 7.75 9.14
CA ALA A 28 -14.60 8.81 8.15
C ALA A 28 -13.56 9.95 8.28
N THR A 29 -12.92 10.04 9.44
CA THR A 29 -11.86 11.01 9.74
C THR A 29 -10.46 10.47 9.50
N GLU A 30 -10.33 9.17 9.21
CA GLU A 30 -9.05 8.53 8.92
C GLU A 30 -8.67 8.68 7.46
N HIS A 31 -7.37 8.83 7.23
CA HIS A 31 -6.75 8.94 5.91
C HIS A 31 -5.51 8.05 5.82
N VAL A 32 -5.52 6.91 6.51
CA VAL A 32 -4.34 6.04 6.72
C VAL A 32 -3.71 5.62 5.40
N ASN A 33 -4.52 5.22 4.40
CA ASN A 33 -3.99 4.84 3.10
C ASN A 33 -3.39 6.03 2.36
N MET A 34 -4.06 7.18 2.39
CA MET A 34 -3.58 8.38 1.70
C MET A 34 -2.30 8.91 2.32
N ASP A 35 -2.20 8.88 3.65
CA ASP A 35 -1.00 9.23 4.38
C ASP A 35 0.15 8.29 4.04
N GLU A 36 -0.10 6.98 4.03
CA GLU A 36 0.92 5.98 3.69
C GLU A 36 1.32 6.03 2.20
N LEU A 37 0.43 6.40 1.27
CA LEU A 37 0.75 6.59 -0.15
C LEU A 37 1.51 7.90 -0.43
N ARG A 38 1.26 8.96 0.36
CA ARG A 38 1.92 10.27 0.23
C ARG A 38 3.17 10.43 1.09
N LYS A 39 3.43 9.47 1.97
CA LYS A 39 4.62 9.42 2.81
C LYS A 39 5.89 9.55 1.96
N MET A 40 6.71 10.53 2.30
CA MET A 40 8.01 10.73 1.66
C MET A 40 9.01 9.68 2.17
N PRO A 41 9.81 9.07 1.27
CA PRO A 41 10.90 8.21 1.68
C PRO A 41 11.98 9.03 2.40
N LYS A 42 12.74 8.37 3.27
CA LYS A 42 13.90 9.01 3.91
C LYS A 42 14.97 9.30 2.86
N MET A 43 15.73 10.37 3.06
CA MET A 43 16.94 10.62 2.27
C MET A 43 18.00 9.58 2.63
N LYS A 44 18.75 9.09 1.65
CA LYS A 44 19.99 8.36 1.92
C LYS A 44 20.96 9.31 2.63
N PRO A 45 21.60 8.87 3.71
CA PRO A 45 22.57 9.71 4.41
C PRO A 45 23.77 9.98 3.49
N TYR A 46 24.30 11.19 3.56
CA TYR A 46 25.62 11.47 3.01
C TYR A 46 26.68 10.81 3.89
N THR A 47 27.76 10.34 3.28
CA THR A 47 28.93 9.89 4.04
C THR A 47 29.62 11.11 4.63
N ALA A 48 29.59 11.22 5.96
CA ALA A 48 30.19 12.33 6.70
C ALA A 48 31.37 11.85 7.55
N VAL A 49 32.35 12.73 7.77
CA VAL A 49 33.47 12.48 8.70
C VAL A 49 33.27 13.33 9.95
N SER A 50 33.14 12.68 11.10
CA SER A 50 32.92 13.34 12.38
C SER A 50 34.16 13.20 13.27
N PHE A 51 34.77 14.32 13.65
CA PHE A 51 35.91 14.36 14.58
C PHE A 51 35.43 14.83 15.96
N ARG A 52 35.85 14.16 17.03
CA ARG A 52 35.43 14.51 18.40
C ARG A 52 35.86 15.92 18.81
N GLU A 53 37.00 16.38 18.30
CA GLU A 53 37.63 17.66 18.62
C GLU A 53 37.06 18.83 17.79
N ARG A 54 36.12 18.57 16.86
CA ARG A 54 35.52 19.58 15.99
C ARG A 54 34.00 19.62 16.17
N ASN A 55 33.41 20.79 15.94
CA ASN A 55 31.96 20.92 15.94
C ASN A 55 31.39 20.34 14.65
N GLY A 56 30.30 19.56 14.79
CA GLY A 56 29.54 19.04 13.66
C GLY A 56 30.27 17.94 12.88
N GLU A 57 29.93 17.82 11.60
CA GLU A 57 30.46 16.81 10.69
C GLU A 57 30.98 17.46 9.41
N GLN A 58 31.91 16.79 8.74
CA GLN A 58 32.45 17.22 7.46
C GLN A 58 31.78 16.48 6.31
N LEU A 59 31.33 17.23 5.32
CA LEU A 59 30.76 16.76 4.07
C LEU A 59 31.62 17.28 2.90
N PRO A 60 31.50 16.70 1.69
CA PRO A 60 32.13 17.23 0.49
C PRO A 60 31.66 18.68 0.18
N ASP A 61 32.52 19.48 -0.45
CA ASP A 61 32.21 20.87 -0.83
C ASP A 61 30.98 20.97 -1.75
N VAL A 62 30.73 19.92 -2.55
CA VAL A 62 29.55 19.78 -3.40
C VAL A 62 28.81 18.50 -3.03
N LEU A 63 27.56 18.64 -2.60
CA LEU A 63 26.72 17.48 -2.29
C LEU A 63 26.31 16.76 -3.58
N PRO A 64 26.40 15.42 -3.64
CA PRO A 64 25.89 14.66 -4.77
C PRO A 64 24.36 14.76 -4.85
N VAL A 65 23.80 14.36 -6.00
CA VAL A 65 22.35 14.34 -6.21
C VAL A 65 21.67 13.55 -5.08
N PRO A 66 20.67 14.13 -4.39
CA PRO A 66 20.01 13.43 -3.30
C PRO A 66 19.27 12.19 -3.79
N CYS A 67 19.43 11.09 -3.06
CA CYS A 67 18.77 9.82 -3.34
C CYS A 67 17.94 9.38 -2.13
N PHE A 68 16.91 8.58 -2.35
CA PHE A 68 16.01 8.12 -1.29
C PHE A 68 16.34 6.69 -0.83
N GLU A 69 16.11 6.41 0.45
CA GLU A 69 16.04 5.06 0.98
C GLU A 69 14.76 4.36 0.49
N ALA A 70 14.79 3.02 0.45
CA ALA A 70 13.60 2.22 0.27
C ALA A 70 12.59 2.46 1.41
N ILE A 71 11.30 2.45 1.08
CA ILE A 71 10.21 2.78 2.00
C ILE A 71 9.24 1.60 2.14
N ASP A 72 8.75 1.39 3.36
CA ASP A 72 7.61 0.51 3.60
C ASP A 72 6.32 1.33 3.62
N ARG A 73 5.28 0.81 2.96
CA ARG A 73 3.92 1.36 2.97
C ARG A 73 2.95 0.33 3.50
N THR A 74 2.11 0.71 4.46
CA THR A 74 1.07 -0.19 4.99
C THR A 74 -0.28 0.24 4.46
N LEU A 75 -0.89 -0.59 3.62
CA LEU A 75 -2.20 -0.32 3.04
C LEU A 75 -3.28 -1.20 3.68
N GLN A 76 -4.47 -0.64 3.82
CA GLN A 76 -5.65 -1.29 4.34
C GLN A 76 -6.65 -1.54 3.21
N PHE A 77 -7.03 -2.80 3.04
CA PHE A 77 -7.96 -3.25 2.02
C PHE A 77 -9.27 -3.69 2.66
N MET A 78 -10.36 -3.45 1.93
CA MET A 78 -11.61 -4.18 2.11
C MET A 78 -11.88 -5.02 0.87
N VAL A 79 -12.25 -6.29 1.09
CA VAL A 79 -12.76 -7.20 0.06
C VAL A 79 -14.22 -7.47 0.37
N THR A 80 -15.08 -7.50 -0.65
CA THR A 80 -16.51 -7.76 -0.48
C THR A 80 -17.01 -8.89 -1.37
N GLY A 81 -18.03 -9.61 -0.89
CA GLY A 81 -18.68 -10.70 -1.62
C GLY A 81 -20.17 -10.78 -1.29
N ASP A 82 -20.97 -11.26 -2.25
CA ASP A 82 -22.43 -11.40 -2.07
C ASP A 82 -22.78 -12.64 -1.21
N THR A 83 -21.88 -13.64 -1.22
CA THR A 83 -21.90 -14.82 -0.35
C THR A 83 -20.55 -15.00 0.35
N GLU A 84 -20.52 -15.75 1.45
CA GLU A 84 -19.29 -16.10 2.16
C GLU A 84 -18.27 -16.81 1.25
N ALA A 85 -18.72 -17.79 0.45
CA ALA A 85 -17.88 -18.48 -0.53
C ALA A 85 -17.32 -17.53 -1.61
N SER A 86 -18.12 -16.57 -2.08
CA SER A 86 -17.64 -15.58 -3.05
C SER A 86 -16.60 -14.63 -2.45
N LEU A 87 -16.75 -14.26 -1.17
CA LEU A 87 -15.79 -13.42 -0.45
C LEU A 87 -14.46 -14.16 -0.28
N GLU A 88 -14.50 -15.42 0.14
CA GLU A 88 -13.29 -16.23 0.33
C GLU A 88 -12.54 -16.47 -0.98
N SER A 89 -13.28 -16.74 -2.08
CA SER A 89 -12.71 -16.89 -3.41
C SER A 89 -12.03 -15.59 -3.88
N ARG A 90 -12.70 -14.45 -3.72
CA ARG A 90 -12.16 -13.12 -4.07
C ARG A 90 -10.93 -12.75 -3.25
N TYR A 91 -10.98 -12.97 -1.94
CA TYR A 91 -9.85 -12.76 -1.04
C TYR A 91 -8.65 -13.65 -1.43
N SER A 92 -8.89 -14.92 -1.74
CA SER A 92 -7.84 -15.85 -2.19
C SER A 92 -7.22 -15.43 -3.52
N ALA A 93 -8.04 -14.94 -4.46
CA ALA A 93 -7.58 -14.42 -5.74
C ALA A 93 -6.71 -13.16 -5.55
N LEU A 94 -7.14 -12.24 -4.69
CA LEU A 94 -6.38 -11.05 -4.34
C LEU A 94 -5.04 -11.42 -3.69
N LEU A 95 -5.05 -12.32 -2.70
CA LEU A 95 -3.82 -12.77 -2.05
C LEU A 95 -2.85 -13.41 -3.04
N THR A 96 -3.35 -14.17 -4.02
CA THR A 96 -2.53 -14.76 -5.07
C THR A 96 -1.88 -13.68 -5.93
N ALA A 97 -2.63 -12.63 -6.28
CA ALA A 97 -2.10 -11.48 -6.99
C ALA A 97 -1.05 -10.74 -6.15
N LEU A 98 -1.31 -10.46 -4.88
CA LEU A 98 -0.36 -9.77 -3.99
C LEU A 98 0.93 -10.58 -3.74
N LYS A 99 0.86 -11.91 -3.83
CA LYS A 99 2.02 -12.81 -3.68
C LYS A 99 2.79 -13.05 -4.98
N SER A 100 2.39 -12.46 -6.10
CA SER A 100 3.00 -12.73 -7.41
C SER A 100 4.40 -12.10 -7.64
N GLY A 101 5.00 -11.54 -6.59
CA GLY A 101 6.30 -10.85 -6.67
C GLY A 101 6.12 -9.34 -6.83
N TRP A 102 6.58 -8.80 -7.97
CA TRP A 102 6.41 -7.38 -8.27
C TRP A 102 4.94 -7.03 -8.48
N LEU A 103 4.52 -5.97 -7.81
CA LEU A 103 3.19 -5.38 -7.88
C LEU A 103 3.33 -3.96 -8.40
N VAL A 104 2.57 -3.63 -9.43
CA VAL A 104 2.38 -2.26 -9.91
C VAL A 104 0.98 -1.85 -9.50
N PHE A 105 0.90 -0.95 -8.52
CA PHE A 105 -0.36 -0.35 -8.09
C PHE A 105 -0.57 0.97 -8.82
N GLY A 106 -1.63 1.04 -9.62
CA GLY A 106 -2.07 2.29 -10.22
C GLY A 106 -3.29 2.80 -9.46
N LEU A 107 -3.22 4.02 -8.90
CA LEU A 107 -4.36 4.68 -8.26
C LEU A 107 -4.79 5.88 -9.08
N LYS A 108 -6.10 6.06 -9.23
CA LYS A 108 -6.66 7.19 -9.99
C LYS A 108 -6.18 8.53 -9.42
N GLY A 109 -5.50 9.31 -10.25
CA GLY A 109 -4.98 10.63 -9.88
C GLY A 109 -3.70 10.60 -9.03
N MET A 110 -3.03 9.44 -8.93
CA MET A 110 -1.73 9.30 -8.28
C MET A 110 -0.71 8.67 -9.24
N ARG A 111 0.57 8.66 -8.84
CA ARG A 111 1.60 7.92 -9.56
C ARG A 111 1.40 6.41 -9.44
N ASP A 112 2.05 5.66 -10.32
CA ASP A 112 2.17 4.22 -10.16
C ASP A 112 3.19 3.89 -9.07
N TYR A 113 2.84 2.92 -8.22
CA TYR A 113 3.69 2.42 -7.14
C TYR A 113 4.17 1.02 -7.47
N ARG A 114 5.48 0.85 -7.64
CA ARG A 114 6.10 -0.45 -7.85
C ARG A 114 6.63 -1.00 -6.54
N MET A 115 5.97 -2.01 -6.00
CA MET A 115 6.27 -2.57 -4.69
C MET A 115 6.13 -4.09 -4.66
N HIS A 116 6.58 -4.75 -3.60
CA HIS A 116 6.29 -6.16 -3.35
C HIS A 116 5.72 -6.34 -1.95
N LEU A 117 4.88 -7.36 -1.76
CA LEU A 117 4.36 -7.70 -0.44
C LEU A 117 5.53 -8.09 0.47
N SER A 118 5.58 -7.49 1.67
CA SER A 118 6.57 -7.81 2.69
C SER A 118 5.94 -8.54 3.86
N GLU A 119 4.84 -8.02 4.40
CA GLU A 119 4.19 -8.59 5.58
C GLU A 119 2.65 -8.47 5.48
N PRO A 120 1.93 -9.59 5.24
CA PRO A 120 0.47 -9.60 5.35
C PRO A 120 0.03 -9.68 6.81
N GLN A 121 -1.01 -8.95 7.19
CA GLN A 121 -1.62 -9.07 8.52
C GLN A 121 -2.86 -9.97 8.49
N VAL A 122 -3.29 -10.41 9.67
CA VAL A 122 -4.46 -11.28 9.83
C VAL A 122 -5.72 -10.52 9.38
N PRO A 123 -6.54 -11.11 8.49
CA PRO A 123 -7.82 -10.52 8.10
C PRO A 123 -8.87 -10.59 9.21
N ALA A 124 -9.67 -9.53 9.33
CA ALA A 124 -10.90 -9.52 10.10
C ALA A 124 -12.09 -9.78 9.16
N TRP A 125 -12.88 -10.80 9.48
CA TRP A 125 -14.03 -11.23 8.70
C TRP A 125 -15.31 -10.70 9.31
N TYR A 126 -16.16 -10.11 8.48
CA TYR A 126 -17.42 -9.49 8.89
C TYR A 126 -18.58 -10.14 8.15
N PRO A 127 -19.60 -10.64 8.86
CA PRO A 127 -20.82 -11.10 8.24
C PRO A 127 -21.58 -9.93 7.60
N ARG A 128 -22.53 -10.23 6.72
CA ARG A 128 -23.40 -9.18 6.15
C ARG A 128 -24.15 -8.42 7.27
N PRO A 129 -24.12 -7.08 7.27
CA PRO A 129 -24.79 -6.29 8.31
C PRO A 129 -26.32 -6.29 8.16
N THR A 130 -26.82 -6.53 6.95
CA THR A 130 -28.25 -6.61 6.62
C THR A 130 -28.49 -7.73 5.60
N ALA A 131 -29.75 -8.13 5.39
CA ALA A 131 -30.10 -9.17 4.41
C ALA A 131 -29.67 -8.83 2.96
N GLN A 132 -29.57 -7.53 2.65
CA GLN A 132 -29.12 -6.98 1.36
C GLN A 132 -27.66 -6.50 1.41
N GLY A 133 -27.00 -6.62 2.56
CA GLY A 133 -25.59 -6.27 2.74
C GLY A 133 -24.67 -7.32 2.15
N LYS A 134 -23.40 -6.93 1.95
CA LYS A 134 -22.34 -7.83 1.50
C LYS A 134 -21.55 -8.38 2.67
N TYR A 135 -21.01 -9.59 2.50
CA TYR A 135 -19.94 -10.08 3.36
C TYR A 135 -18.67 -9.26 3.08
N ALA A 136 -17.89 -8.99 4.12
CA ALA A 136 -16.68 -8.19 3.98
C ALA A 136 -15.52 -8.78 4.76
N CYS A 137 -14.32 -8.54 4.26
CA CYS A 137 -13.08 -8.84 4.94
C CYS A 137 -12.20 -7.59 4.90
N ILE A 138 -11.66 -7.18 6.05
CA ILE A 138 -10.72 -6.06 6.15
C ILE A 138 -9.38 -6.60 6.60
N PHE A 139 -8.30 -6.18 5.94
CA PHE A 139 -6.95 -6.53 6.34
C PHE A 139 -5.96 -5.44 5.99
N LYS A 140 -4.84 -5.42 6.70
CA LYS A 140 -3.68 -4.58 6.37
C LYS A 140 -2.58 -5.43 5.75
N ALA A 141 -1.84 -4.85 4.84
CA ALA A 141 -0.66 -5.46 4.27
C ALA A 141 0.45 -4.42 4.14
N LYS A 142 1.66 -4.82 4.51
CA LYS A 142 2.86 -4.03 4.34
C LYS A 142 3.50 -4.37 3.00
N PHE A 143 3.90 -3.33 2.28
CA PHE A 143 4.59 -3.43 1.01
C PHE A 143 5.91 -2.68 1.08
N ARG A 144 6.92 -3.25 0.42
CA ARG A 144 8.24 -2.62 0.27
C ARG A 144 8.33 -1.99 -1.11
N GLU A 145 8.60 -0.70 -1.16
CA GLU A 145 8.95 0.05 -2.36
C GLU A 145 10.48 0.29 -2.34
N PRO A 146 11.26 -0.51 -3.07
CA PRO A 146 12.73 -0.47 -2.97
C PRO A 146 13.35 0.72 -3.70
N GLU A 147 12.70 1.19 -4.76
CA GLU A 147 13.13 2.35 -5.55
C GLU A 147 11.95 3.32 -5.65
N PRO A 148 11.73 4.14 -4.61
CA PRO A 148 10.61 5.07 -4.61
C PRO A 148 10.83 6.17 -5.63
N SER A 149 9.86 6.35 -6.53
CA SER A 149 9.74 7.56 -7.34
C SER A 149 8.94 8.61 -6.57
N ILE A 150 9.21 9.89 -6.84
CA ILE A 150 8.40 11.01 -6.32
C ILE A 150 7.83 11.75 -7.52
#